data_AF-A0AAU6ZSB6-F1
#
_entry.id   AF-A0AAU6ZSB6-F1
#
_cell.length_a   1.000
_cell.length_b   1.000
_cell.length_c   1.000
_cell.angle_alpha   90.00
_cell.angle_beta   90.00
_cell.angle_gamma   90.00
#
_symmetry.space_group_name_H-M   'P 1'
#
loop_
_entity.id
_entity.type
_entity.pdbx_description
1 polymer ?
#
loop_
_entity_poly.entity_id
_entity_poly.type
_entity_poly.pdbx_seq_one_letter_code
_entity_poly.pdbx_strand_id
1 'polypeptide(L)'
;MPCFRNQTETRFTWLVFLDSLSPVWLRQEIDKLSQGVFRAVYVEGAFSQEFLSRTIGELSATPYVITTRVDNDDAVANDFIETIQSCFTEQDKNFVNLVNGAQYAGRKLYVRPYTMNPFSSLIERVTNHRPATVFVEHHYRIDAYAPVLNVRTTHPMWLQVIHGGNVLNEVVGLRTSAQRIAPHFSVSLDVDDRLFSRSVDRVLGAWKILLRLLRKPSRLRDLTKTLLARKAGSPVSK
;
A
#
# COMPACT_ATOMS: atom_id res chain seq x y z
N MET A 1 -2.19 -13.59 -4.19
CA MET A 1 -2.87 -12.66 -3.27
C MET A 1 -4.37 -12.61 -3.55
N PRO A 2 -5.22 -13.18 -2.68
CA PRO A 2 -6.68 -13.10 -2.82
C PRO A 2 -7.26 -11.68 -2.63
N CYS A 3 -6.51 -10.74 -2.04
CA CYS A 3 -7.02 -9.42 -1.63
C CYS A 3 -7.60 -8.59 -2.77
N PHE A 4 -7.05 -8.70 -3.99
CA PHE A 4 -7.56 -7.96 -5.14
C PHE A 4 -8.83 -8.59 -5.75
N ARG A 5 -9.07 -9.89 -5.55
CA ARG A 5 -10.31 -10.55 -6.04
C ARG A 5 -11.56 -10.06 -5.29
N ASN A 6 -11.39 -9.64 -4.05
CA ASN A 6 -12.49 -9.26 -3.15
C ASN A 6 -12.60 -7.74 -2.99
N GLN A 7 -12.08 -6.95 -3.94
CA GLN A 7 -12.26 -5.50 -3.91
C GLN A 7 -13.72 -5.12 -4.14
N THR A 8 -14.21 -4.09 -3.44
CA THR A 8 -15.56 -3.53 -3.63
C THR A 8 -15.71 -2.86 -5.00
N GLU A 9 -14.63 -2.27 -5.51
CA GLU A 9 -14.51 -1.74 -6.86
C GLU A 9 -13.70 -2.72 -7.72
N THR A 10 -14.25 -3.08 -8.88
CA THR A 10 -13.68 -4.08 -9.82
C THR A 10 -13.16 -3.47 -11.12
N ARG A 11 -13.39 -2.17 -11.35
CA ARG A 11 -12.91 -1.40 -12.51
C ARG A 11 -11.45 -0.99 -12.32
N PHE A 12 -10.57 -1.99 -12.31
CA PHE A 12 -9.13 -1.82 -12.30
C PHE A 12 -8.47 -2.99 -13.03
N THR A 13 -7.22 -2.82 -13.44
CA THR A 13 -6.40 -3.92 -13.97
C THR A 13 -5.36 -4.30 -12.95
N TRP A 14 -5.34 -5.56 -12.52
CA TRP A 14 -4.28 -6.09 -11.67
C TRP A 14 -3.15 -6.65 -12.54
N LEU A 15 -2.00 -6.00 -12.51
CA LEU A 15 -0.77 -6.49 -13.15
C LEU A 15 0.10 -7.22 -12.12
N VAL A 16 0.59 -8.40 -12.49
CA VAL A 16 1.58 -9.15 -11.70
C VAL A 16 2.84 -9.29 -12.53
N PHE A 17 3.90 -8.60 -12.11
CA PHE A 17 5.20 -8.61 -12.78
C PHE A 17 6.02 -9.80 -12.29
N LEU A 18 6.54 -10.56 -13.26
CA LEU A 18 7.15 -11.86 -13.04
C LEU A 18 8.50 -11.89 -13.75
N ASP A 19 9.51 -12.50 -13.16
CA ASP A 19 10.77 -12.74 -13.87
C ASP A 19 10.53 -13.75 -14.99
N SER A 20 10.86 -13.38 -16.24
CA SER A 20 10.78 -14.27 -17.42
C SER A 20 11.65 -15.52 -17.29
N LEU A 21 12.70 -15.48 -16.45
CA LEU A 21 13.58 -16.59 -16.14
C LEU A 21 13.03 -17.52 -15.04
N SER A 22 11.84 -17.23 -14.50
CA SER A 22 11.15 -18.12 -13.57
C SER A 22 11.00 -19.53 -14.15
N PRO A 23 11.14 -20.61 -13.35
CA PRO A 23 11.02 -21.98 -13.83
C PRO A 23 9.73 -22.22 -14.63
N VAL A 24 9.80 -23.05 -15.68
CA VAL A 24 8.66 -23.32 -16.58
C VAL A 24 7.42 -23.77 -15.82
N TRP A 25 7.58 -24.67 -14.84
CA TRP A 25 6.47 -25.15 -14.02
C TRP A 25 5.79 -23.99 -13.28
N LEU A 26 6.55 -23.01 -12.77
CA LEU A 26 6.00 -21.88 -12.04
C LEU A 26 5.22 -20.95 -12.98
N ARG A 27 5.77 -20.68 -14.17
CA ARG A 27 5.07 -19.88 -15.20
C ARG A 27 3.75 -20.53 -15.61
N GLN A 28 3.76 -21.84 -15.85
CA GLN A 28 2.54 -22.59 -16.17
C GLN A 28 1.48 -22.53 -15.06
N GLU A 29 1.88 -22.63 -13.80
CA GLU A 29 0.96 -22.47 -12.68
C GLU A 29 0.42 -21.04 -12.56
N ILE A 30 1.26 -20.03 -12.76
CA ILE A 30 0.86 -18.62 -12.72
C ILE A 30 -0.10 -18.30 -13.86
N ASP A 31 0.16 -18.80 -15.06
CA ASP A 31 -0.71 -18.61 -16.22
C ASP A 31 -2.11 -19.19 -15.94
N LYS A 32 -2.20 -20.39 -15.36
CA LYS A 32 -3.47 -20.98 -14.90
C LYS A 32 -4.17 -20.11 -13.85
N LEU A 33 -3.42 -19.65 -12.84
CA LEU A 33 -3.95 -18.83 -11.74
C LEU A 33 -4.38 -17.42 -12.18
N SER A 34 -3.81 -16.92 -13.27
CA SER A 34 -4.05 -15.59 -13.81
C SER A 34 -5.41 -15.47 -14.53
N GLN A 35 -5.93 -16.58 -15.06
CA GLN A 35 -7.13 -16.60 -15.90
C GLN A 35 -8.32 -15.93 -15.21
N GLY A 36 -8.75 -14.80 -15.76
CA GLY A 36 -9.88 -14.01 -15.23
C GLY A 36 -9.60 -13.28 -13.91
N VAL A 37 -8.35 -13.21 -13.46
CA VAL A 37 -7.99 -12.69 -12.13
C VAL A 37 -6.99 -11.54 -12.23
N PHE A 38 -5.89 -11.74 -12.94
CA PHE A 38 -4.85 -10.74 -13.11
C PHE A 38 -4.15 -10.94 -14.45
N ARG A 39 -3.45 -9.91 -14.93
CA ARG A 39 -2.61 -10.01 -16.10
C ARG A 39 -1.16 -10.26 -15.67
N ALA A 40 -0.67 -11.45 -15.97
CA ALA A 40 0.74 -11.78 -15.84
C ALA A 40 1.57 -10.97 -16.84
N VAL A 41 2.64 -10.34 -16.38
CA VAL A 41 3.59 -9.60 -17.21
C VAL A 41 4.98 -10.14 -16.93
N TYR A 42 5.54 -10.89 -17.88
CA TYR A 42 6.89 -11.43 -17.77
C TYR A 42 7.91 -10.37 -18.18
N VAL A 43 8.87 -10.11 -17.30
CA VAL A 43 9.91 -9.11 -17.43
C VAL A 43 11.19 -9.80 -17.85
N GLU A 44 11.74 -9.38 -18.99
CA GLU A 44 13.07 -9.78 -19.44
C GLU A 44 14.11 -8.81 -18.82
N GLY A 45 15.05 -9.35 -18.05
CA GLY A 45 16.06 -8.55 -17.35
C GLY A 45 15.50 -7.78 -16.15
N ALA A 46 16.03 -6.58 -15.90
CA ALA A 46 15.69 -5.81 -14.71
C ALA A 46 14.35 -5.08 -14.85
N PHE A 47 13.54 -5.12 -13.80
CA PHE A 47 12.36 -4.27 -13.68
C PHE A 47 12.77 -2.80 -13.61
N SER A 48 12.35 -2.00 -14.60
CA SER A 48 12.70 -0.59 -14.72
C SER A 48 11.47 0.31 -14.81
N GLN A 49 11.64 1.58 -14.46
CA GLN A 49 10.59 2.60 -14.63
C GLN A 49 10.18 2.76 -16.10
N GLU A 50 11.14 2.65 -17.03
CA GLU A 50 10.88 2.73 -18.46
C GLU A 50 10.02 1.57 -18.96
N PHE A 51 10.36 0.33 -18.55
CA PHE A 51 9.57 -0.85 -18.88
C PHE A 51 8.13 -0.70 -18.37
N LEU A 52 7.97 -0.25 -17.12
CA LEU A 52 6.66 -0.03 -16.53
C LEU A 52 5.90 1.08 -17.26
N SER A 53 6.54 2.23 -17.52
CA SER A 53 5.95 3.35 -18.26
C SER A 53 5.42 2.92 -19.62
N ARG A 54 6.21 2.15 -20.38
CA ARG A 54 5.80 1.60 -21.67
C ARG A 54 4.62 0.64 -21.52
N THR A 55 4.71 -0.31 -20.59
CA THR A 55 3.66 -1.30 -20.33
C THR A 55 2.34 -0.62 -19.99
N ILE A 56 2.34 0.32 -19.05
CA ILE A 56 1.13 1.06 -18.67
C ILE A 56 0.65 1.94 -19.83
N GLY A 57 1.56 2.59 -20.55
CA GLY A 57 1.24 3.41 -21.71
C GLY A 57 0.47 2.66 -22.81
N GLU A 58 0.85 1.41 -23.08
CA GLU A 58 0.17 0.52 -24.03
C GLU A 58 -1.22 0.06 -23.54
N LEU A 59 -1.45 0.02 -22.22
CA LEU A 59 -2.74 -0.32 -21.61
C LEU A 59 -3.67 0.89 -21.41
N SER A 60 -3.12 2.09 -21.44
CA SER A 60 -3.84 3.31 -21.10
C SER A 60 -4.65 3.80 -22.29
N ALA A 61 -5.97 3.70 -22.19
CA ALA A 61 -6.91 4.21 -23.19
C ALA A 61 -7.53 5.57 -22.81
N THR A 62 -7.25 6.07 -21.61
CA THR A 62 -7.85 7.28 -21.03
C THR A 62 -6.81 8.37 -20.79
N PRO A 63 -7.22 9.65 -20.75
CA PRO A 63 -6.31 10.76 -20.47
C PRO A 63 -5.70 10.75 -19.07
N TYR A 64 -6.23 9.95 -18.14
CA TYR A 64 -5.75 9.83 -16.77
C TYR A 64 -5.51 8.37 -16.42
N VAL A 65 -4.48 8.15 -15.60
CA VAL A 65 -4.11 6.84 -15.05
C VAL A 65 -3.90 6.96 -13.55
N ILE A 66 -4.36 5.94 -12.83
CA ILE A 66 -3.99 5.70 -11.45
C ILE A 66 -3.13 4.45 -11.42
N THR A 67 -1.88 4.57 -10.95
CA THR A 67 -1.01 3.42 -10.71
C THR A 67 -0.78 3.25 -9.22
N THR A 68 -0.83 2.02 -8.73
CA THR A 68 -0.70 1.70 -7.30
C THR A 68 0.35 0.61 -7.12
N ARG A 69 1.20 0.75 -6.10
CA ARG A 69 2.21 -0.23 -5.75
C ARG A 69 1.70 -1.11 -4.61
N VAL A 70 1.88 -2.43 -4.75
CA VAL A 70 1.65 -3.42 -3.68
C VAL A 70 2.68 -4.54 -3.82
N ASP A 71 3.36 -4.87 -2.73
CA ASP A 71 4.33 -5.97 -2.68
C ASP A 71 3.61 -7.31 -2.50
N ASN A 72 4.20 -8.42 -2.97
CA ASN A 72 3.51 -9.70 -3.17
C ASN A 72 3.18 -10.48 -1.88
N ASP A 73 3.81 -10.13 -0.76
CA ASP A 73 3.64 -10.71 0.56
C ASP A 73 2.75 -9.87 1.49
N ASP A 74 2.35 -8.68 1.06
CA ASP A 74 1.49 -7.78 1.83
C ASP A 74 -0.01 -8.05 1.61
N ALA A 75 -0.89 -7.18 2.12
CA ALA A 75 -2.31 -7.20 1.77
C ALA A 75 -2.91 -5.79 1.81
N VAL A 76 -4.02 -5.61 1.09
CA VAL A 76 -4.80 -4.37 1.08
C VAL A 76 -6.24 -4.66 1.50
N ALA A 77 -6.91 -3.65 2.07
CA ALA A 77 -8.29 -3.77 2.52
C ALA A 77 -9.24 -3.98 1.33
N ASN A 78 -10.42 -4.55 1.58
CA ASN A 78 -11.40 -4.87 0.54
C ASN A 78 -11.96 -3.62 -0.19
N ASP A 79 -11.88 -2.43 0.42
CA ASP A 79 -12.33 -1.14 -0.13
C ASP A 79 -11.16 -0.22 -0.54
N PHE A 80 -9.97 -0.79 -0.69
CA PHE A 80 -8.73 -0.05 -0.97
C PHE A 80 -8.80 0.69 -2.31
N ILE A 81 -9.18 -0.02 -3.38
CA ILE A 81 -9.28 0.57 -4.72
C ILE A 81 -10.37 1.64 -4.76
N GLU A 82 -11.54 1.37 -4.21
CA GLU A 82 -12.65 2.33 -4.13
C GLU A 82 -12.22 3.63 -3.41
N THR A 83 -11.54 3.49 -2.28
CA THR A 83 -11.04 4.64 -1.50
C THR A 83 -10.05 5.47 -2.31
N ILE A 84 -9.11 4.84 -3.02
CA ILE A 84 -8.14 5.53 -3.89
C ILE A 84 -8.85 6.24 -5.05
N GLN A 85 -9.75 5.54 -5.75
CA GLN A 85 -10.48 6.10 -6.89
C GLN A 85 -11.37 7.27 -6.46
N SER A 86 -11.93 7.27 -5.25
CA SER A 86 -12.70 8.40 -4.70
C SER A 86 -11.88 9.69 -4.55
N CYS A 87 -10.55 9.60 -4.61
CA CYS A 87 -9.65 10.74 -4.55
C CYS A 87 -9.38 11.38 -5.92
N PHE A 88 -9.87 10.80 -7.01
CA PHE A 88 -9.75 11.35 -8.34
C PHE A 88 -10.75 12.48 -8.57
N THR A 89 -10.24 13.64 -8.97
CA THR A 89 -10.99 14.85 -9.31
C THR A 89 -10.41 15.50 -10.58
N GLU A 90 -9.94 14.68 -11.53
CA GLU A 90 -9.32 15.13 -12.80
C GLU A 90 -8.06 16.00 -12.63
N GLN A 91 -7.41 15.92 -11.47
CA GLN A 91 -6.16 16.63 -11.20
C GLN A 91 -5.03 16.16 -12.12
N ASP A 92 -4.13 17.08 -12.47
CA ASP A 92 -3.02 16.78 -13.38
C ASP A 92 -2.06 15.73 -12.82
N LYS A 93 -1.69 15.84 -11.54
CA LYS A 93 -0.76 14.92 -10.89
C LYS A 93 -0.77 15.04 -9.36
N ASN A 94 -0.96 13.93 -8.65
CA ASN A 94 -0.69 13.84 -7.21
C ASN A 94 -0.54 12.38 -6.76
N PHE A 95 0.16 12.19 -5.64
CA PHE A 95 0.12 10.92 -4.93
C PHE A 95 -1.08 10.87 -3.98
N VAL A 96 -1.67 9.70 -3.85
CA VAL A 96 -2.64 9.36 -2.79
C VAL A 96 -1.96 8.39 -1.84
N ASN A 97 -1.91 8.75 -0.56
CA ASN A 97 -1.38 7.92 0.51
C ASN A 97 -2.49 7.66 1.55
N LEU A 98 -2.95 6.42 1.64
CA LEU A 98 -3.89 6.00 2.68
C LEU A 98 -3.14 5.80 3.99
N VAL A 99 -3.36 6.69 4.95
CA VAL A 99 -2.49 6.84 6.13
C VAL A 99 -2.60 5.67 7.09
N ASN A 100 -3.81 5.16 7.31
CA ASN A 100 -4.06 4.11 8.29
C ASN A 100 -3.65 2.75 7.72
N GLY A 101 -2.72 2.07 8.39
CA GLY A 101 -2.39 0.68 8.08
C GLY A 101 -2.10 -0.15 9.30
N ALA A 102 -1.64 -1.37 9.04
CA ALA A 102 -1.23 -2.32 10.04
C ALA A 102 0.04 -3.07 9.61
N GLN A 103 0.74 -3.61 10.59
CA GLN A 103 1.86 -4.52 10.38
C GLN A 103 1.56 -5.86 11.05
N TYR A 104 1.84 -6.96 10.37
CA TYR A 104 1.78 -8.31 10.89
C TYR A 104 3.21 -8.84 11.09
N ALA A 105 3.59 -9.13 12.33
CA ALA A 105 4.94 -9.55 12.68
C ALA A 105 4.88 -10.59 13.80
N GLY A 106 5.50 -11.75 13.61
CA GLY A 106 5.59 -12.79 14.65
C GLY A 106 4.24 -13.16 15.26
N ARG A 107 3.21 -13.40 14.42
CA ARG A 107 1.83 -13.72 14.83
C ARG A 107 1.11 -12.59 15.59
N LYS A 108 1.62 -11.36 15.50
CA LYS A 108 1.06 -10.18 16.18
C LYS A 108 0.75 -9.09 15.16
N LEU A 109 -0.32 -8.35 15.41
CA LEU A 109 -0.79 -7.20 14.64
C LEU A 109 -0.55 -5.87 15.36
N TYR A 110 -0.13 -4.87 14.60
CA TYR A 110 0.18 -3.54 15.09
C TYR A 110 -0.45 -2.49 14.18
N VAL A 111 -1.29 -1.59 14.69
CA VAL A 111 -1.77 -0.44 13.90
C VAL A 111 -0.65 0.57 13.73
N ARG A 112 -0.48 1.05 12.50
CA ARG A 112 0.59 1.98 12.14
C ARG A 112 0.04 3.03 11.16
N PRO A 113 -0.16 4.28 11.60
CA PRO A 113 -0.32 5.37 10.66
C PRO A 113 1.03 5.66 9.98
N TYR A 114 1.02 5.85 8.66
CA TYR A 114 2.23 6.18 7.92
C TYR A 114 1.92 7.03 6.68
N THR A 115 2.48 8.24 6.65
CA THR A 115 2.24 9.27 5.62
C THR A 115 3.04 9.11 4.33
N MET A 116 3.98 8.16 4.31
CA MET A 116 4.84 7.83 3.15
C MET A 116 5.00 6.30 3.06
N ASN A 117 3.89 5.57 3.10
CA ASN A 117 3.90 4.12 3.15
C ASN A 117 4.17 3.52 1.76
N PRO A 118 4.58 2.23 1.67
CA PRO A 118 4.92 1.61 0.38
C PRO A 118 3.71 1.31 -0.53
N PHE A 119 2.49 1.62 -0.08
CA PHE A 119 1.22 1.36 -0.78
C PHE A 119 0.63 2.61 -1.44
N SER A 120 1.45 3.63 -1.71
CA SER A 120 0.99 4.86 -2.37
C SER A 120 0.42 4.59 -3.76
N SER A 121 -0.43 5.49 -4.23
CA SER A 121 -0.90 5.53 -5.63
C SER A 121 -0.52 6.85 -6.28
N LEU A 122 -0.14 6.85 -7.55
CA LEU A 122 0.04 8.06 -8.34
C LEU A 122 -1.15 8.21 -9.28
N ILE A 123 -1.84 9.35 -9.18
CA ILE A 123 -2.81 9.80 -10.18
C ILE A 123 -2.08 10.79 -11.08
N GLU A 124 -2.12 10.57 -12.39
CA GLU A 124 -1.49 11.46 -13.36
C GLU A 124 -2.28 11.54 -14.68
N ARG A 125 -2.24 12.71 -15.30
CA ARG A 125 -2.66 12.92 -16.68
C ARG A 125 -1.59 12.37 -17.63
N VAL A 126 -2.02 11.54 -18.59
CA VAL A 126 -1.16 10.94 -19.61
C VAL A 126 -1.21 11.80 -20.87
N THR A 127 -0.07 12.41 -21.23
CA THR A 127 0.02 13.28 -22.42
C THR A 127 0.62 12.58 -23.65
N ASN A 128 1.50 11.59 -23.47
CA ASN A 128 2.28 10.97 -24.56
C ASN A 128 2.32 9.43 -24.50
N HIS A 129 1.31 8.76 -23.94
CA HIS A 129 1.31 7.30 -23.71
C HIS A 129 2.57 6.78 -22.97
N ARG A 130 3.15 7.62 -22.10
CA ARG A 130 4.33 7.36 -21.28
C ARG A 130 4.12 7.93 -19.87
N PRO A 131 3.23 7.34 -19.06
CA PRO A 131 3.03 7.76 -17.67
C PRO A 131 4.31 7.55 -16.84
N ALA A 132 4.53 8.38 -15.83
CA ALA A 132 5.67 8.22 -14.93
C ALA A 132 5.49 7.02 -13.99
N THR A 133 4.24 6.76 -13.61
CA THR A 133 3.78 5.72 -12.69
C THR A 133 4.27 5.90 -11.25
N VAL A 134 3.65 5.18 -10.33
CA VAL A 134 3.95 5.21 -8.89
C VAL A 134 5.40 4.86 -8.55
N PHE A 135 6.12 4.18 -9.46
CA PHE A 135 7.52 3.80 -9.26
C PHE A 135 8.53 4.86 -9.71
N VAL A 136 8.08 6.05 -10.14
CA VAL A 136 8.95 7.17 -10.54
C VAL A 136 9.95 7.58 -9.46
N GLU A 137 9.60 7.39 -8.20
CA GLU A 137 10.48 7.60 -7.07
C GLU A 137 10.31 6.52 -5.99
N HIS A 138 11.26 6.44 -5.07
CA HIS A 138 11.10 5.62 -3.88
C HIS A 138 9.94 6.15 -3.02
N HIS A 139 9.13 5.25 -2.45
CA HIS A 139 7.91 5.60 -1.69
C HIS A 139 8.14 6.62 -0.56
N TYR A 140 9.34 6.66 0.03
CA TYR A 140 9.71 7.59 1.10
C TYR A 140 10.18 8.98 0.59
N ARG A 141 10.19 9.21 -0.74
CA ARG A 141 10.59 10.46 -1.42
C ARG A 141 9.59 10.93 -2.48
N ILE A 142 8.39 10.35 -2.51
CA ILE A 142 7.36 10.68 -3.51
C ILE A 142 6.95 12.16 -3.49
N ASP A 143 7.10 12.82 -2.34
CA ASP A 143 6.85 14.26 -2.17
C ASP A 143 7.87 15.16 -2.89
N ALA A 144 9.03 14.62 -3.28
CA ALA A 144 9.97 15.31 -4.16
C ALA A 144 9.50 15.34 -5.62
N TYR A 145 8.60 14.42 -6.02
CA TYR A 145 8.10 14.33 -7.40
C TYR A 145 6.75 15.02 -7.60
N ALA A 146 5.79 14.84 -6.69
CA ALA A 146 4.48 15.46 -6.77
C ALA A 146 3.84 15.65 -5.38
N PRO A 147 2.83 16.54 -5.23
CA PRO A 147 2.10 16.69 -3.98
C PRO A 147 1.50 15.36 -3.49
N VAL A 148 1.54 15.15 -2.18
CA VAL A 148 1.01 13.93 -1.53
C VAL A 148 -0.28 14.26 -0.79
N LEU A 149 -1.39 13.73 -1.29
CA LEU A 149 -2.68 13.72 -0.62
C LEU A 149 -2.71 12.58 0.40
N ASN A 150 -2.57 12.93 1.68
CA ASN A 150 -2.73 12.00 2.79
C ASN A 150 -4.20 11.85 3.17
N VAL A 151 -4.71 10.63 3.09
CA VAL A 151 -6.12 10.30 3.36
C VAL A 151 -6.21 9.38 4.58
N ARG A 152 -6.93 9.83 5.59
CA ARG A 152 -7.23 9.10 6.82
C ARG A 152 -8.56 8.35 6.68
N THR A 153 -8.53 7.08 7.03
CA THR A 153 -9.68 6.16 6.99
C THR A 153 -10.05 5.72 8.41
N THR A 154 -11.21 5.06 8.55
CA THR A 154 -11.73 4.57 9.84
C THR A 154 -11.09 3.24 10.26
N HIS A 155 -10.57 2.47 9.30
CA HIS A 155 -9.84 1.21 9.52
C HIS A 155 -8.54 1.17 8.68
N PRO A 156 -7.60 0.25 9.01
CA PRO A 156 -6.41 0.04 8.19
C PRO A 156 -6.74 -0.33 6.75
N MET A 157 -5.98 0.26 5.82
CA MET A 157 -6.16 0.10 4.38
C MET A 157 -5.09 -0.80 3.75
N TRP A 158 -3.97 -0.95 4.44
CA TRP A 158 -2.87 -1.82 4.05
C TRP A 158 -2.38 -2.60 5.27
N LEU A 159 -1.87 -3.80 5.00
CA LEU A 159 -1.29 -4.71 5.97
C LEU A 159 0.07 -5.12 5.44
N GLN A 160 1.12 -4.67 6.13
CA GLN A 160 2.49 -5.02 5.81
C GLN A 160 2.91 -6.28 6.56
N VAL A 161 3.37 -7.31 5.87
CA VAL A 161 3.91 -8.53 6.49
C VAL A 161 5.39 -8.33 6.76
N ILE A 162 5.77 -8.49 8.03
CA ILE A 162 7.15 -8.29 8.49
C ILE A 162 7.76 -9.65 8.80
N HIS A 163 8.62 -10.12 7.91
CA HIS A 163 9.48 -11.29 8.11
C HIS A 163 10.71 -10.93 8.96
N GLY A 164 11.14 -11.83 9.84
CA GLY A 164 12.14 -11.56 10.88
C GLY A 164 13.48 -11.02 10.35
N GLY A 165 14.12 -10.14 11.15
CA GLY A 165 15.56 -9.85 11.11
C GLY A 165 16.04 -8.67 10.27
N ASN A 166 15.26 -8.14 9.33
CA ASN A 166 15.73 -6.98 8.57
C ASN A 166 15.64 -5.69 9.41
N VAL A 167 16.78 -5.02 9.59
CA VAL A 167 16.93 -3.72 10.29
C VAL A 167 16.03 -2.63 9.68
N LEU A 168 15.62 -2.80 8.42
CA LEU A 168 14.71 -1.89 7.71
C LEU A 168 13.21 -2.13 8.03
N ASN A 169 12.83 -3.34 8.46
CA ASN A 169 11.45 -3.74 8.72
C ASN A 169 11.15 -3.71 10.22
N GLU A 170 11.37 -2.55 10.83
CA GLU A 170 11.06 -2.35 12.25
C GLU A 170 9.54 -2.31 12.45
N VAL A 171 9.03 -3.03 13.46
CA VAL A 171 7.64 -2.89 13.89
C VAL A 171 7.47 -1.53 14.57
N VAL A 172 6.67 -0.63 13.99
CA VAL A 172 6.46 0.75 14.47
C VAL A 172 4.96 1.03 14.65
N GLY A 173 4.29 0.18 15.41
CA GLY A 173 2.86 0.32 15.65
C GLY A 173 2.42 -0.05 17.06
N LEU A 174 1.16 0.25 17.37
CA LEU A 174 0.53 -0.15 18.63
C LEU A 174 -0.15 -1.50 18.45
N ARG A 175 0.13 -2.45 19.35
CA ARG A 175 -0.50 -3.77 19.33
C ARG A 175 -2.03 -3.64 19.32
N THR A 176 -2.69 -4.39 18.44
CA THR A 176 -4.16 -4.36 18.25
C THR A 176 -4.76 -5.76 18.20
N SER A 177 -6.08 -5.86 18.38
CA SER A 177 -6.79 -7.13 18.23
C SER A 177 -6.92 -7.56 16.76
N ALA A 178 -7.02 -8.87 16.52
CA ALA A 178 -7.33 -9.40 15.19
C ALA A 178 -8.71 -8.90 14.71
N GLN A 179 -9.68 -8.80 15.62
CA GLN A 179 -11.04 -8.32 15.34
C GLN A 179 -11.08 -6.91 14.71
N ARG A 180 -10.07 -6.06 14.96
CA ARG A 180 -10.00 -4.70 14.37
C ARG A 180 -9.39 -4.66 12.99
N ILE A 181 -8.78 -5.76 12.53
CA ILE A 181 -8.03 -5.84 11.28
C ILE A 181 -8.68 -6.86 10.34
N ALA A 182 -8.82 -8.11 10.79
CA ALA A 182 -9.21 -9.25 9.96
C ALA A 182 -10.47 -9.03 9.11
N PRO A 183 -11.55 -8.37 9.60
CA PRO A 183 -12.75 -8.17 8.77
C PRO A 183 -12.52 -7.34 7.49
N HIS A 184 -11.46 -6.52 7.46
CA HIS A 184 -11.18 -5.63 6.34
C HIS A 184 -10.28 -6.27 5.28
N PHE A 185 -9.63 -7.40 5.57
CA PHE A 185 -8.66 -8.02 4.68
C PHE A 185 -9.05 -9.46 4.34
N SER A 186 -9.03 -9.78 3.05
CA SER A 186 -9.29 -11.13 2.56
C SER A 186 -8.05 -12.04 2.66
N VAL A 187 -7.50 -12.19 3.86
CA VAL A 187 -6.33 -13.05 4.15
C VAL A 187 -6.53 -13.81 5.46
N SER A 188 -6.03 -15.05 5.50
CA SER A 188 -5.99 -15.83 6.74
C SER A 188 -4.73 -15.46 7.53
N LEU A 189 -4.91 -14.92 8.74
CA LEU A 189 -3.81 -14.53 9.62
C LEU A 189 -3.85 -15.37 10.88
N ASP A 190 -2.72 -15.97 11.21
CA ASP A 190 -2.56 -16.72 12.46
C ASP A 190 -2.09 -15.78 13.59
N VAL A 191 -3.04 -15.24 14.35
CA VAL A 191 -2.80 -14.18 15.33
C VAL A 191 -2.86 -14.70 16.77
N ASP A 192 -1.80 -14.46 17.55
CA ASP A 192 -1.82 -14.63 19.01
C ASP A 192 -2.54 -13.45 19.67
N ASP A 193 -3.84 -13.59 19.92
CA ASP A 193 -4.72 -12.50 20.40
C ASP A 193 -4.97 -12.49 21.92
N ARG A 194 -4.09 -13.14 22.72
CA ARG A 194 -4.22 -13.20 24.19
C ARG A 194 -4.27 -11.80 24.82
N LEU A 195 -5.26 -11.54 25.68
CA LEU A 195 -5.51 -10.21 26.25
C LEU A 195 -4.30 -9.63 27.00
N PHE A 196 -3.69 -10.42 27.87
CA PHE A 196 -2.58 -9.98 28.71
C PHE A 196 -1.34 -9.62 27.88
N SER A 197 -0.95 -10.49 26.93
CA SER A 197 0.19 -10.24 26.05
C SER A 197 -0.04 -8.98 25.21
N ARG A 198 -1.27 -8.74 24.74
CA ARG A 198 -1.62 -7.54 23.99
C ARG A 198 -1.49 -6.26 24.81
N SER A 199 -1.97 -6.26 26.05
CA SER A 199 -1.88 -5.09 26.93
C SER A 199 -0.43 -4.72 27.20
N VAL A 200 0.42 -5.72 27.50
CA VAL A 200 1.86 -5.52 27.70
C VAL A 200 2.52 -4.98 26.42
N ASP A 201 2.30 -5.63 25.28
CA ASP A 201 2.87 -5.21 23.99
C ASP A 201 2.42 -3.80 23.59
N ARG A 202 1.19 -3.41 23.94
CA ARG A 202 0.66 -2.07 23.64
C ARG A 202 1.35 -1.00 24.48
N VAL A 203 1.60 -1.25 25.77
CA VAL A 203 2.36 -0.35 26.64
C VAL A 203 3.80 -0.23 26.16
N LEU A 204 4.46 -1.34 25.86
CA LEU A 204 5.82 -1.35 25.31
C LEU A 204 5.90 -0.61 23.96
N GLY A 205 4.90 -0.80 23.09
CA GLY A 205 4.79 -0.09 21.81
C GLY A 205 4.64 1.43 22.01
N ALA A 206 3.76 1.87 22.92
CA ALA A 206 3.59 3.28 23.24
C ALA A 206 4.87 3.91 23.80
N TRP A 207 5.57 3.20 24.70
CA TRP A 207 6.87 3.63 25.22
C TRP A 207 7.94 3.75 24.13
N LYS A 208 8.03 2.78 23.21
CA LYS A 208 8.93 2.85 22.05
C LYS A 208 8.63 4.06 21.17
N ILE A 209 7.36 4.35 20.90
CA ILE A 209 6.95 5.52 20.12
C ILE A 209 7.36 6.81 20.84
N LEU A 210 7.13 6.92 22.15
CA LEU A 210 7.55 8.07 22.95
C LEU A 210 9.06 8.28 22.89
N LEU A 211 9.86 7.24 23.14
CA LEU A 211 11.31 7.30 23.03
C LEU A 211 11.77 7.73 21.63
N ARG A 212 11.08 7.29 20.58
CA ARG A 212 11.38 7.69 19.20
C ARG A 212 11.09 9.16 18.91
N LEU A 213 10.05 9.72 19.53
CA LEU A 213 9.73 11.14 19.44
C LEU A 213 10.77 11.97 20.20
N LEU A 214 11.15 11.53 21.41
CA LEU A 214 12.19 12.18 22.22
C LEU A 214 13.56 12.19 21.51
N ARG A 215 13.95 11.07 20.89
CA ARG A 215 15.22 10.95 20.15
C ARG A 215 15.28 11.76 18.86
N LYS A 216 14.12 11.99 18.21
CA LYS A 216 14.04 12.74 16.95
C LYS A 216 12.76 13.59 16.92
N PRO A 217 12.77 14.78 17.55
CA PRO A 217 11.59 15.64 17.68
C PRO A 217 10.97 16.04 16.34
N SER A 218 11.73 16.05 15.24
CA SER A 218 11.19 16.30 13.91
C SER A 218 10.05 15.35 13.51
N ARG A 219 9.98 14.15 14.11
CA ARG A 219 8.90 13.17 13.92
C ARG A 219 7.54 13.64 14.45
N LEU A 220 7.50 14.65 15.30
CA LEU A 220 6.24 15.34 15.67
C LEU A 220 5.54 15.89 14.43
N ARG A 221 6.30 16.32 13.40
CA ARG A 221 5.73 16.78 12.13
C ARG A 221 5.01 15.67 11.38
N ASP A 222 5.50 14.43 11.45
CA ASP A 222 4.85 13.28 10.80
C ASP A 222 3.58 12.88 11.54
N LEU A 223 3.58 12.99 12.88
CA LEU A 223 2.40 12.78 13.72
C LEU A 223 1.34 13.85 13.45
N THR A 224 1.72 15.13 13.34
CA THR A 224 0.76 16.20 13.02
C THR A 224 0.22 16.04 11.60
N LYS A 225 1.06 15.72 10.61
CA LYS A 225 0.61 15.38 9.24
C LYS A 225 -0.41 14.23 9.23
N THR A 226 -0.17 13.20 10.05
CA THR A 226 -1.10 12.07 10.21
C THR A 226 -2.45 12.52 10.78
N LEU A 227 -2.45 13.39 11.81
CA LEU A 227 -3.67 13.86 12.46
C LEU A 227 -4.48 14.83 11.58
N LEU A 228 -3.78 15.66 10.79
CA LEU A 228 -4.34 16.64 9.86
C LEU A 228 -4.70 16.04 8.49
N ALA A 229 -4.40 14.75 8.26
CA ALA A 229 -4.73 14.08 7.01
C ALA A 229 -6.25 14.14 6.73
N ARG A 230 -6.59 14.34 5.45
CA ARG A 230 -7.96 14.48 4.96
C ARG A 230 -8.75 13.23 5.34
N LYS A 231 -9.95 13.37 5.90
CA LYS A 231 -10.82 12.20 6.12
C LYS A 231 -11.33 11.68 4.77
N ALA A 232 -11.33 10.36 4.57
CA ALA A 232 -11.98 9.74 3.43
C ALA A 232 -13.46 10.18 3.35
N GLY A 233 -13.98 10.38 2.13
CA GLY A 233 -15.34 10.88 1.88
C GLY A 233 -15.57 12.38 2.13
N SER A 234 -14.57 13.14 2.59
CA SER A 234 -14.68 14.60 2.65
C SER A 234 -14.50 15.23 1.27
N PRO A 235 -15.28 16.26 0.89
CA PRO A 235 -15.15 16.92 -0.41
C PRO A 235 -13.75 17.52 -0.60
N VAL A 236 -13.25 17.46 -1.84
CA VAL A 236 -11.99 18.09 -2.21
C VAL A 236 -12.23 19.60 -2.29
N SER A 237 -11.58 20.38 -1.44
CA SER A 237 -11.57 21.84 -1.59
C SER A 237 -10.90 22.16 -2.93
N LYS A 238 -11.66 22.79 -3.83
CA LYS A 238 -11.16 23.31 -5.10
C LYS A 238 -10.09 24.37 -4.89
#